data_AF-A0A6L7TVZ2-F1
#
_entry.id   AF-A0A6L7TVZ2-F1
#
_cell.length_a   1.000
_cell.length_b   1.000
_cell.length_c   1.000
_cell.angle_alpha   90.00
_cell.angle_beta   90.00
_cell.angle_gamma   90.00
#
_symmetry.space_group_name_H-M   'P 1'
#
loop_
_entity.id
_entity.type
_entity.pdbx_description
1 polymer ?
#
loop_
_entity_poly.entity_id
_entity_poly.type
_entity_poly.pdbx_seq_one_letter_code
_entity_poly.pdbx_strand_id
1 'polypeptide(L)'
;MNVNHYECGSLFGASRSLLEGSGLVRFCGDSFLCNGDEAALESWWAEKFDAKFGRYMAWVWFSVGAENLVKAALVCNGLLEGKPQRPGYPVYWPGTDKDSWVDQVLQCRIGPGGGYGMLGDIWQVKLDKLSQQNETSETEGKELKAAYKYLTQAIRNRDAHSYIENERRKDFPAVEGIFLAAFNTLVRSMKDIGHFKMTGRQ
;
A
#
# COMPACT_ATOMS: atom_id res chain seq x y z
N MET A 1 21.23 11.39 10.28
CA MET A 1 19.78 11.15 10.14
C MET A 1 19.55 9.65 10.27
N ASN A 2 18.61 9.23 11.12
CA ASN A 2 18.26 7.81 11.30
C ASN A 2 17.66 7.29 9.99
N VAL A 3 18.27 6.26 9.37
CA VAL A 3 17.87 5.68 8.08
C VAL A 3 16.38 5.32 8.06
N ASN A 4 15.87 4.80 9.19
CA ASN A 4 14.48 4.42 9.38
C ASN A 4 13.47 5.57 9.20
N HIS A 5 13.84 6.82 9.51
CA HIS A 5 12.92 7.95 9.34
C HIS A 5 12.70 8.27 7.86
N TYR A 6 13.77 8.35 7.07
CA TYR A 6 13.67 8.64 5.62
C TYR A 6 12.83 7.58 4.90
N GLU A 7 13.03 6.32 5.26
CA GLU A 7 12.29 5.20 4.69
C GLU A 7 10.81 5.22 5.09
N CYS A 8 10.47 5.52 6.35
CA CYS A 8 9.08 5.66 6.78
C CYS A 8 8.34 6.75 5.99
N GLY A 9 8.98 7.93 5.81
CA GLY A 9 8.39 9.02 5.03
C GLY A 9 8.17 8.68 3.56
N SER A 10 9.13 8.00 2.93
CA SER A 10 9.00 7.56 1.54
C SER A 10 7.88 6.53 1.36
N LEU A 11 7.74 5.58 2.29
CA LEU A 11 6.68 4.56 2.27
C LEU A 11 5.31 5.19 2.52
N PHE A 12 5.20 6.12 3.47
CA PHE A 12 3.96 6.85 3.71
C PHE A 12 3.58 7.72 2.51
N GLY A 13 4.52 8.41 1.90
CA GLY A 13 4.31 9.19 0.67
C GLY A 13 3.79 8.30 -0.47
N ALA A 14 4.44 7.17 -0.72
CA ALA A 14 4.01 6.21 -1.74
C ALA A 14 2.62 5.62 -1.43
N SER A 15 2.38 5.26 -0.16
CA SER A 15 1.08 4.79 0.33
C SER A 15 -0.02 5.81 0.01
N ARG A 16 0.18 7.07 0.44
CA ARG A 16 -0.77 8.14 0.21
C ARG A 16 -1.04 8.33 -1.29
N SER A 17 0.00 8.46 -2.12
CA SER A 17 -0.18 8.67 -3.55
C SER A 17 -0.96 7.54 -4.24
N LEU A 18 -0.74 6.29 -3.83
CA LEU A 18 -1.45 5.14 -4.40
C LEU A 18 -2.89 5.02 -3.87
N LEU A 19 -3.11 5.26 -2.58
CA LEU A 19 -4.44 5.27 -1.97
C LEU A 19 -5.30 6.40 -2.56
N GLU A 20 -4.77 7.62 -2.67
CA GLU A 20 -5.46 8.75 -3.31
C GLU A 20 -5.64 8.51 -4.81
N GLY A 21 -4.61 7.97 -5.48
CA GLY A 21 -4.66 7.62 -6.90
C GLY A 21 -5.74 6.59 -7.22
N SER A 22 -6.03 5.66 -6.30
CA SER A 22 -7.10 4.67 -6.48
C SER A 22 -8.49 5.32 -6.64
N GLY A 23 -8.65 6.55 -6.15
CA GLY A 23 -9.90 7.28 -6.10
C GLY A 23 -10.88 6.77 -5.04
N LEU A 24 -10.58 5.67 -4.33
CA LEU A 24 -11.45 5.13 -3.27
C LEU A 24 -11.39 5.94 -1.98
N VAL A 25 -10.23 6.51 -1.67
CA VAL A 25 -10.00 7.30 -0.45
C VAL A 25 -9.22 8.57 -0.77
N ARG A 26 -9.28 9.55 0.13
CA ARG A 26 -8.45 10.76 0.10
C ARG A 26 -7.82 11.02 1.46
N PHE A 27 -6.64 11.62 1.49
CA PHE A 27 -5.99 11.99 2.75
C PHE A 27 -6.27 13.46 3.07
N CYS A 28 -6.89 13.72 4.23
CA CYS A 28 -7.29 15.06 4.65
C CYS A 28 -6.79 15.32 6.08
N GLY A 29 -5.93 16.34 6.24
CA GLY A 29 -5.29 16.64 7.52
C GLY A 29 -4.37 15.51 7.95
N ASP A 30 -4.88 14.66 8.84
CA ASP A 30 -4.18 13.55 9.49
C ASP A 30 -4.91 12.19 9.32
N SER A 31 -5.92 12.12 8.46
CA SER A 31 -6.74 10.92 8.29
C SER A 31 -7.16 10.67 6.85
N PHE A 32 -7.39 9.40 6.53
CA PHE A 32 -8.05 8.98 5.31
C PHE A 32 -9.57 9.09 5.48
N LEU A 33 -10.20 9.59 4.42
CA LEU A 33 -11.65 9.69 4.25
C LEU A 33 -12.05 8.94 2.99
N CYS A 34 -13.27 8.39 2.94
CA CYS A 34 -13.82 7.84 1.71
C CYS A 34 -14.17 8.97 0.73
N ASN A 35 -14.06 8.71 -0.57
CA ASN A 35 -14.56 9.62 -1.60
C ASN A 35 -16.07 9.46 -1.88
N GLY A 36 -16.73 8.47 -1.25
CA GLY A 36 -18.16 8.49 -0.94
C GLY A 36 -19.14 8.27 -2.10
N ASP A 37 -18.68 8.11 -3.34
CA ASP A 37 -19.58 7.80 -4.45
C ASP A 37 -18.95 6.84 -5.46
N GLU A 38 -19.43 5.59 -5.43
CA GLU A 38 -19.07 4.55 -6.39
C GLU A 38 -19.38 4.98 -7.83
N ALA A 39 -20.52 5.64 -8.07
CA ALA A 39 -20.93 6.03 -9.41
C ALA A 39 -20.03 7.14 -9.98
N ALA A 40 -19.64 8.10 -9.14
CA ALA A 40 -18.65 9.11 -9.52
C ALA A 40 -17.28 8.49 -9.79
N LEU A 41 -16.84 7.53 -8.98
CA LEU A 41 -15.58 6.84 -9.20
C LEU A 41 -15.57 6.05 -10.50
N GLU A 42 -16.64 5.28 -10.76
CA GLU A 42 -16.80 4.52 -12.00
C GLU A 42 -16.82 5.44 -13.23
N SER A 43 -17.49 6.58 -13.14
CA SER A 43 -17.52 7.59 -14.21
C SER A 43 -16.13 8.18 -14.46
N TRP A 44 -15.39 8.54 -13.41
CA TRP A 44 -14.03 9.07 -13.52
C TRP A 44 -13.06 8.07 -14.16
N TRP A 45 -13.16 6.79 -13.79
CA TRP A 45 -12.36 5.74 -14.42
C TRP A 45 -12.74 5.53 -15.87
N ALA A 46 -14.03 5.52 -16.20
CA ALA A 46 -14.53 5.35 -17.57
C ALA A 46 -14.12 6.52 -18.50
N GLU A 47 -13.90 7.71 -17.97
CA GLU A 47 -13.38 8.86 -18.74
C GLU A 47 -11.90 8.71 -19.10
N LYS A 48 -11.11 8.05 -18.24
CA LYS A 48 -9.65 7.95 -18.39
C LYS A 48 -9.18 6.62 -18.97
N PHE A 49 -9.95 5.57 -18.74
CA PHE A 49 -9.64 4.19 -19.06
C PHE A 49 -10.93 3.44 -19.41
N ASP A 50 -10.81 2.22 -19.91
CA ASP A 50 -11.96 1.32 -19.96
C ASP A 50 -12.49 1.07 -18.53
N ALA A 51 -13.81 1.11 -18.33
CA ALA A 51 -14.42 1.02 -16.99
C ALA A 51 -14.03 -0.27 -16.24
N LYS A 52 -13.93 -1.40 -16.96
CA LYS A 52 -13.54 -2.69 -16.39
C LYS A 52 -12.07 -2.66 -15.95
N PHE A 53 -11.21 -2.13 -16.80
CA PHE A 53 -9.79 -1.96 -16.49
C PHE A 53 -9.55 -0.93 -15.36
N GLY A 54 -10.26 0.19 -15.37
CA GLY A 54 -10.14 1.24 -14.36
C GLY A 54 -10.51 0.74 -12.96
N ARG A 55 -11.60 -0.03 -12.83
CA ARG A 55 -11.96 -0.69 -11.57
C ARG A 55 -10.88 -1.65 -11.08
N TYR A 56 -10.29 -2.44 -11.97
CA TYR A 56 -9.16 -3.31 -11.61
C TYR A 56 -7.98 -2.49 -11.10
N MET A 57 -7.58 -1.44 -11.82
CA MET A 57 -6.47 -0.58 -11.44
C MET A 57 -6.72 0.14 -10.12
N ALA A 58 -7.96 0.56 -9.84
CA ALA A 58 -8.34 1.14 -8.55
C ALA A 58 -8.00 0.21 -7.39
N TRP A 59 -8.41 -1.07 -7.48
CA TRP A 59 -8.15 -2.05 -6.42
C TRP A 59 -6.68 -2.47 -6.34
N VAL A 60 -5.95 -2.50 -7.46
CA VAL A 60 -4.49 -2.71 -7.46
C VAL A 60 -3.79 -1.57 -6.73
N TRP A 61 -4.07 -0.32 -7.08
CA TRP A 61 -3.46 0.85 -6.44
C TRP A 61 -3.83 0.95 -4.97
N PHE A 62 -5.11 0.73 -4.63
CA PHE A 62 -5.58 0.69 -3.25
C PHE A 62 -4.84 -0.37 -2.42
N SER A 63 -4.73 -1.57 -2.98
CA SER A 63 -4.06 -2.68 -2.34
C SER A 63 -2.60 -2.40 -2.10
N VAL A 64 -1.85 -1.92 -3.10
CA VAL A 64 -0.42 -1.61 -2.96
C VAL A 64 -0.21 -0.43 -2.02
N GLY A 65 -1.10 0.57 -2.07
CA GLY A 65 -1.12 1.70 -1.14
C GLY A 65 -1.27 1.25 0.32
N ALA A 66 -2.26 0.41 0.62
CA ALA A 66 -2.46 -0.17 1.95
C ALA A 66 -1.24 -0.97 2.42
N GLU A 67 -0.62 -1.75 1.55
CA GLU A 67 0.61 -2.48 1.90
C GLU A 67 1.77 -1.53 2.27
N ASN A 68 1.94 -0.44 1.52
CA ASN A 68 2.93 0.57 1.87
C ASN A 68 2.58 1.28 3.17
N LEU A 69 1.28 1.48 3.48
CA LEU A 69 0.84 2.11 4.72
C LEU A 69 1.24 1.29 5.95
N VAL A 70 0.95 -0.02 5.95
CA VAL A 70 1.34 -0.90 7.05
C VAL A 70 2.85 -1.02 7.16
N LYS A 71 3.58 -1.06 6.05
CA LYS A 71 5.04 -1.07 6.07
C LYS A 71 5.59 0.22 6.67
N ALA A 72 5.06 1.38 6.29
CA ALA A 72 5.43 2.67 6.88
C ALA A 72 5.23 2.65 8.39
N ALA A 73 4.05 2.23 8.86
CA ALA A 73 3.75 2.12 10.28
C ALA A 73 4.74 1.20 11.02
N LEU A 74 5.06 0.04 10.45
CA LEU A 74 6.00 -0.89 11.04
C LEU A 74 7.45 -0.36 11.05
N VAL A 75 7.89 0.34 10.00
CA VAL A 75 9.22 0.96 9.96
C VAL A 75 9.31 2.09 10.98
N CYS A 76 8.30 2.96 11.06
CA CYS A 76 8.23 4.04 12.04
C CYS A 76 8.26 3.53 13.49
N ASN A 77 7.74 2.33 13.74
CA ASN A 77 7.74 1.69 15.06
C ASN A 77 8.94 0.73 15.29
N GLY A 78 9.91 0.67 14.37
CA GLY A 78 11.08 -0.20 14.48
C GLY A 78 10.76 -1.71 14.42
N LEU A 79 9.57 -2.07 13.92
CA LEU A 79 9.10 -3.45 13.77
C LEU A 79 9.45 -4.05 12.40
N LEU A 80 9.88 -3.22 11.46
CA LEU A 80 10.40 -3.61 10.16
C LEU A 80 11.65 -2.78 9.85
N GLU A 81 12.75 -3.45 9.56
CA GLU A 81 13.93 -2.78 9.01
C GLU A 81 13.63 -2.42 7.55
N GLY A 82 13.85 -1.17 7.17
CA GLY A 82 13.89 -0.85 5.75
C GLY A 82 15.13 -1.50 5.14
N LYS A 83 14.92 -2.18 4.02
CA LYS A 83 16.03 -2.75 3.27
C LYS A 83 16.36 -1.76 2.16
N PRO A 84 17.63 -1.36 2.00
CA PRO A 84 18.01 -0.57 0.84
C PRO A 84 17.63 -1.32 -0.43
N GLN A 85 17.26 -0.57 -1.47
CA GLN A 85 17.01 -1.12 -2.80
C GLN A 85 18.23 -1.98 -3.18
N ARG A 86 18.01 -3.29 -3.43
CA ARG A 86 19.13 -4.23 -3.62
C ARG A 86 20.02 -3.71 -4.75
N PRO A 87 21.31 -3.43 -4.51
CA PRO A 87 22.25 -3.12 -5.58
C PRO A 87 22.41 -4.38 -6.42
N GLY A 88 21.85 -4.41 -7.63
CA GLY A 88 21.94 -5.58 -8.51
C GLY A 88 20.83 -5.75 -9.54
N TYR A 89 19.73 -4.99 -9.45
CA TYR A 89 18.84 -4.84 -10.61
C TYR A 89 19.40 -3.73 -11.52
N PRO A 90 19.47 -3.93 -12.84
CA PRO A 90 19.79 -2.85 -13.77
C PRO A 90 18.73 -1.77 -13.60
N VAL A 91 19.16 -0.64 -13.02
CA VAL A 91 18.27 0.39 -12.48
C VAL A 91 17.56 1.17 -13.60
N TYR A 92 18.03 1.06 -14.84
CA TYR A 92 17.53 1.86 -15.95
C TYR A 92 17.90 1.24 -17.30
N TRP A 93 17.00 1.34 -18.28
CA TRP A 93 17.32 1.09 -19.69
C TRP A 93 18.08 2.29 -20.25
N PRO A 94 19.38 2.18 -20.60
CA PRO A 94 20.19 3.34 -20.97
C PRO A 94 19.88 3.92 -22.36
N GLY A 95 18.99 3.30 -23.15
CA GLY A 95 18.61 3.82 -24.48
C GLY A 95 19.54 3.43 -25.62
N THR A 96 20.77 3.02 -25.33
CA THR A 96 21.87 2.98 -26.31
C THR A 96 22.30 1.58 -26.72
N ASP A 97 22.21 0.58 -25.85
CA ASP A 97 22.57 -0.81 -26.14
C ASP A 97 21.54 -1.77 -25.53
N LYS A 98 20.58 -2.14 -26.38
CA LYS A 98 19.49 -3.05 -26.04
C LYS A 98 20.01 -4.42 -25.64
N ASP A 99 20.88 -4.99 -26.46
CA ASP A 99 21.23 -6.40 -26.35
C ASP A 99 22.12 -6.63 -25.13
N SER A 100 23.07 -5.73 -24.87
CA SER A 100 23.86 -5.77 -23.62
C SER A 100 22.99 -5.57 -22.37
N TRP A 101 22.00 -4.67 -22.42
CA TRP A 101 21.09 -4.50 -21.29
C TRP A 101 20.21 -5.73 -21.07
N VAL A 102 19.71 -6.36 -22.13
CA VAL A 102 18.94 -7.62 -22.06
C VAL A 102 19.79 -8.72 -21.46
N ASP A 103 21.03 -8.89 -21.90
CA ASP A 103 21.95 -9.89 -21.34
C ASP A 103 22.22 -9.64 -19.85
N GLN A 104 22.39 -8.39 -19.43
CA GLN A 104 22.53 -8.02 -18.02
C GLN A 104 21.28 -8.39 -17.20
N VAL A 105 20.08 -8.09 -17.70
CA VAL A 105 18.81 -8.45 -17.06
C VAL A 105 18.66 -9.97 -16.94
N LEU A 106 18.98 -10.73 -17.99
CA LEU A 106 18.87 -12.18 -18.00
C LEU A 106 19.90 -12.87 -17.09
N GLN A 107 21.05 -12.23 -16.86
CA GLN A 107 22.08 -12.70 -15.94
C GLN A 107 21.81 -12.31 -14.47
N CYS A 108 20.87 -11.39 -14.21
CA CYS A 108 20.44 -11.06 -12.85
C CYS A 108 19.83 -12.28 -12.17
N ARG A 109 20.60 -12.90 -11.28
CA ARG A 109 20.07 -13.94 -10.41
C ARG A 109 19.19 -13.30 -9.36
N ILE A 110 17.96 -13.79 -9.23
CA ILE A 110 17.14 -13.56 -8.05
C ILE A 110 17.88 -14.23 -6.89
N GLY A 111 18.80 -13.51 -6.23
CA GLY A 111 19.41 -13.97 -5.00
C GLY A 111 18.30 -14.31 -4.01
N PRO A 112 18.46 -15.36 -3.16
CA PRO A 112 17.38 -15.93 -2.36
C PRO A 112 16.54 -14.79 -1.81
N GLY A 113 15.33 -14.69 -2.34
CA GLY A 113 14.40 -13.62 -2.06
C GLY A 113 13.95 -13.78 -0.62
N GLY A 114 14.79 -13.38 0.34
CA GLY A 114 14.39 -13.20 1.72
C GLY A 114 13.25 -12.20 1.68
N GLY A 115 12.03 -12.74 1.76
CA GLY A 115 10.77 -12.07 1.49
C GLY A 115 10.82 -10.66 2.01
N TYR A 116 10.68 -9.69 1.12
CA TYR A 116 10.40 -8.34 1.54
C TYR A 116 8.99 -8.38 2.11
N GLY A 117 8.88 -8.77 3.40
CA GLY A 117 7.68 -9.14 4.13
C GLY A 117 6.49 -9.36 3.21
N MET A 118 6.32 -10.57 2.67
CA MET A 118 5.06 -10.87 1.99
C MET A 118 3.94 -10.51 2.97
N LEU A 119 2.88 -9.86 2.50
CA LEU A 119 1.81 -9.38 3.40
C LEU A 119 1.36 -10.46 4.39
N GLY A 120 1.38 -11.74 3.99
CA GLY A 120 1.18 -12.90 4.85
C GLY A 120 1.96 -12.88 6.18
N ASP A 121 3.25 -12.54 6.14
CA ASP A 121 4.12 -12.47 7.33
C ASP A 121 3.91 -11.15 8.12
N ILE A 122 3.48 -10.10 7.42
CA ILE A 122 3.28 -8.76 7.98
C ILE A 122 2.06 -8.74 8.91
N TRP A 123 0.91 -9.26 8.47
CA TRP A 123 -0.34 -9.03 9.19
C TRP A 123 -0.49 -9.89 10.45
N GLN A 124 0.17 -11.04 10.54
CA GLN A 124 -0.08 -11.97 11.65
C GLN A 124 0.80 -11.70 12.87
N VAL A 125 2.11 -11.45 12.69
CA VAL A 125 3.04 -11.29 13.82
C VAL A 125 3.35 -9.84 14.14
N LYS A 126 3.42 -8.97 13.11
CA LYS A 126 3.89 -7.60 13.29
C LYS A 126 2.77 -6.63 13.67
N LEU A 127 1.54 -6.86 13.23
CA LEU A 127 0.39 -6.05 13.65
C LEU A 127 0.06 -6.22 15.13
N ASP A 128 0.20 -7.43 15.68
CA ASP A 128 0.03 -7.65 17.12
C ASP A 128 1.00 -6.81 17.96
N LYS A 129 2.27 -6.83 17.57
CA LYS A 129 3.30 -6.01 18.23
C LYS A 129 3.03 -4.51 18.07
N LEU A 130 2.56 -4.09 16.89
CA LEU A 130 2.21 -2.70 16.64
C LEU A 130 1.06 -2.22 17.53
N SER A 131 -0.01 -3.02 17.64
CA SER A 131 -1.16 -2.71 18.51
C SER A 131 -0.77 -2.65 19.98
N GLN A 132 0.11 -3.56 20.43
CA GLN A 132 0.64 -3.56 21.80
C GLN A 132 1.49 -2.31 22.10
N GLN A 133 2.38 -1.91 21.18
CA GLN A 133 3.27 -0.76 21.37
C GLN A 133 2.54 0.59 21.36
N ASN A 134 1.40 0.68 20.67
CA ASN A 134 0.65 1.91 20.49
C ASN A 134 -0.60 2.01 21.37
N GLU A 135 -0.74 1.13 22.37
CA GLU A 135 -1.90 1.10 23.28
C GLU A 135 -3.24 1.10 22.52
N THR A 136 -3.26 0.47 21.35
CA THR A 136 -4.45 0.38 20.50
C THR A 136 -5.51 -0.44 21.23
N SER A 137 -6.77 -0.02 21.18
CA SER A 137 -7.84 -0.78 21.81
C SER A 137 -7.96 -2.19 21.21
N GLU A 138 -8.48 -3.15 21.97
CA GLU A 138 -8.66 -4.52 21.48
C GLU A 138 -9.50 -4.57 20.19
N THR A 139 -10.52 -3.71 20.10
CA THR A 139 -11.39 -3.56 18.92
C THR A 139 -10.61 -3.07 17.71
N GLU A 140 -9.87 -1.98 17.83
CA GLU A 140 -9.06 -1.43 16.73
C GLU A 140 -7.99 -2.42 16.25
N GLY A 141 -7.39 -3.19 17.16
CA GLY A 141 -6.45 -4.24 16.81
C GLY A 141 -7.09 -5.38 16.00
N LYS A 142 -8.32 -5.78 16.36
CA LYS A 142 -9.10 -6.77 15.59
C LYS A 142 -9.49 -6.25 14.21
N GLU A 143 -9.96 -5.01 14.12
CA GLU A 143 -10.33 -4.36 12.85
C GLU A 143 -9.13 -4.24 11.92
N LEU A 144 -7.97 -3.83 12.43
CA LEU A 144 -6.73 -3.72 11.67
C LEU A 144 -6.33 -5.07 11.06
N LYS A 145 -6.36 -6.15 11.85
CA LYS A 145 -6.07 -7.50 11.34
C LYS A 145 -7.10 -7.96 10.33
N ALA A 146 -8.38 -7.74 10.60
CA ALA A 146 -9.47 -8.16 9.72
C ALA A 146 -9.38 -7.45 8.35
N ALA A 147 -9.09 -6.14 8.34
CA ALA A 147 -8.87 -5.38 7.11
C ALA A 147 -7.75 -5.99 6.25
N TYR A 148 -6.56 -6.19 6.83
CA TYR A 148 -5.42 -6.70 6.06
C TYR A 148 -5.55 -8.19 5.69
N LYS A 149 -6.23 -8.99 6.52
CA LYS A 149 -6.60 -10.36 6.15
C LYS A 149 -7.58 -10.36 4.97
N TYR A 150 -8.59 -9.49 4.97
CA TYR A 150 -9.55 -9.38 3.88
C TYR A 150 -8.89 -8.92 2.58
N LEU A 151 -8.05 -7.88 2.65
CA LEU A 151 -7.31 -7.35 1.51
C LEU A 151 -6.43 -8.43 0.86
N THR A 152 -5.72 -9.22 1.67
CA THR A 152 -4.78 -10.24 1.18
C THR A 152 -5.48 -11.49 0.68
N GLN A 153 -6.42 -12.03 1.47
CA GLN A 153 -7.01 -13.33 1.19
C GLN A 153 -8.18 -13.27 0.22
N ALA A 154 -8.93 -12.16 0.18
CA ALA A 154 -10.09 -12.01 -0.69
C ALA A 154 -9.78 -11.12 -1.89
N ILE A 155 -9.39 -9.86 -1.68
CA ILE A 155 -9.27 -8.87 -2.77
C ILE A 155 -8.10 -9.23 -3.70
N ARG A 156 -6.87 -9.29 -3.16
CA ARG A 156 -5.67 -9.55 -3.96
C ARG A 156 -5.63 -10.94 -4.58
N ASN A 157 -6.02 -11.98 -3.84
CA ASN A 157 -6.05 -13.34 -4.38
C ASN A 157 -7.06 -13.46 -5.52
N ARG A 158 -8.25 -12.84 -5.38
CA ARG A 158 -9.22 -12.78 -6.48
C ARG A 158 -8.67 -12.02 -7.69
N ASP A 159 -7.94 -10.91 -7.44
CA ASP A 159 -7.29 -10.12 -8.49
C ASP A 159 -6.20 -10.88 -9.26
N ALA A 160 -5.53 -11.84 -8.61
CA ALA A 160 -4.49 -12.65 -9.24
C ALA A 160 -5.03 -13.80 -10.11
N HIS A 161 -6.23 -14.31 -9.82
CA HIS A 161 -6.69 -15.60 -10.37
C HIS A 161 -7.86 -15.51 -11.35
N SER A 162 -8.68 -14.46 -11.32
CA SER A 162 -9.80 -14.34 -12.25
C SER A 162 -10.38 -12.92 -12.27
N TYR A 163 -10.45 -12.31 -13.46
CA TYR A 163 -11.30 -11.14 -13.66
C TYR A 163 -12.77 -11.59 -13.63
N ILE A 164 -13.39 -11.57 -12.46
CA ILE A 164 -14.82 -11.85 -12.31
C ILE A 164 -15.57 -10.52 -12.33
N GLU A 165 -16.46 -10.37 -13.30
CA GLU A 165 -17.30 -9.18 -13.45
C GLU A 165 -18.16 -8.96 -12.19
N ASN A 166 -18.25 -7.69 -11.74
CA ASN A 166 -19.01 -7.25 -10.57
C ASN A 166 -18.58 -7.76 -9.18
N GLU A 167 -17.60 -8.66 -9.07
CA GLU A 167 -17.11 -9.08 -7.75
C GLU A 167 -16.47 -7.93 -6.97
N ARG A 168 -15.67 -7.10 -7.67
CA ARG A 168 -15.01 -5.93 -7.07
C ARG A 168 -15.96 -4.83 -6.59
N ARG A 169 -17.16 -4.81 -7.16
CA ARG A 169 -18.22 -3.90 -6.72
C ARG A 169 -18.64 -4.21 -5.27
N LYS A 170 -18.64 -5.49 -4.91
CA LYS A 170 -19.05 -5.97 -3.58
C LYS A 170 -18.10 -5.52 -2.46
N ASP A 171 -16.87 -5.12 -2.80
CA ASP A 171 -15.87 -4.70 -1.82
C ASP A 171 -15.91 -3.20 -1.51
N PHE A 172 -16.62 -2.39 -2.30
CA PHE A 172 -16.71 -0.94 -2.07
C PHE A 172 -17.19 -0.59 -0.65
N PRO A 173 -18.24 -1.23 -0.10
CA PRO A 173 -18.66 -0.98 1.28
C PRO A 173 -17.57 -1.27 2.31
N ALA A 174 -16.61 -2.15 2.01
CA ALA A 174 -15.51 -2.45 2.93
C ALA A 174 -14.52 -1.28 3.06
N VAL A 175 -14.46 -0.37 2.08
CA VAL A 175 -13.62 0.85 2.16
C VAL A 175 -14.01 1.66 3.39
N GLU A 176 -15.27 2.06 3.46
CA GLU A 176 -15.81 2.77 4.63
C GLU A 176 -15.93 1.88 5.86
N GLY A 177 -16.37 0.64 5.68
CA GLY A 177 -16.73 -0.25 6.79
C GLY A 177 -15.55 -0.75 7.60
N ILE A 178 -14.40 -1.04 6.99
CA ILE A 178 -13.26 -1.64 7.72
C ILE A 178 -11.90 -1.04 7.37
N PHE A 179 -11.69 -0.57 6.14
CA PHE A 179 -10.37 -0.08 5.72
C PHE A 179 -10.05 1.29 6.29
N LEU A 180 -11.01 2.23 6.30
CA LEU A 180 -10.76 3.57 6.84
C LEU A 180 -10.32 3.54 8.31
N ALA A 181 -11.03 2.78 9.16
CA ALA A 181 -10.68 2.63 10.56
C ALA A 181 -9.26 2.07 10.71
N ALA A 182 -8.95 0.99 9.99
CA ALA A 182 -7.63 0.36 10.00
C ALA A 182 -6.52 1.33 9.53
N PHE A 183 -6.74 2.06 8.44
CA PHE A 183 -5.76 3.02 7.90
C PHE A 183 -5.51 4.16 8.88
N ASN A 184 -6.56 4.70 9.49
CA ASN A 184 -6.44 5.79 10.45
C ASN A 184 -5.76 5.34 11.75
N THR A 185 -5.97 4.11 12.19
CA THR A 185 -5.19 3.50 13.28
C THR A 185 -3.70 3.45 12.94
N LEU A 186 -3.34 3.05 11.71
CA LEU A 186 -1.94 3.05 11.27
C LEU A 186 -1.37 4.47 11.19
N VAL A 187 -2.13 5.45 10.70
CA VAL A 187 -1.68 6.85 10.65
C VAL A 187 -1.39 7.39 12.04
N ARG A 188 -2.28 7.17 13.02
CA ARG A 188 -2.04 7.55 14.41
C ARG A 188 -0.82 6.88 15.04
N SER A 189 -0.52 5.64 14.66
CA SER A 189 0.65 4.90 15.18
C SER A 189 2.00 5.46 14.68
N MET A 190 2.01 6.33 13.68
CA MET A 190 3.20 6.94 13.12
C MET A 190 3.42 8.33 13.73
N LYS A 191 3.93 8.36 14.98
CA LYS A 191 4.04 9.55 15.84
C LYS A 191 4.88 10.72 15.26
N ASP A 192 5.66 10.50 14.21
CA ASP A 192 6.60 11.47 13.62
C ASP A 192 6.32 11.88 12.16
N ILE A 193 5.11 11.68 11.63
CA ILE A 193 4.82 12.11 10.23
C ILE A 193 4.93 13.64 10.06
N GLY A 194 4.86 14.42 11.16
CA GLY A 194 4.91 15.89 11.15
C GLY A 194 6.16 16.51 10.51
N HIS A 195 7.26 15.77 10.36
CA HIS A 195 8.43 16.21 9.60
C HIS A 195 8.36 15.91 8.09
N PHE A 196 7.39 15.13 7.62
CA PHE A 196 7.10 14.88 6.21
C PHE A 196 6.00 15.81 5.67
N LYS A 197 5.98 17.07 6.13
CA LYS A 197 5.46 18.17 5.32
C LYS A 197 6.30 18.20 4.03
N MET A 198 5.98 17.29 3.11
CA MET A 198 6.36 17.39 1.72
C MET A 198 5.83 18.74 1.30
N THR A 199 6.77 19.63 1.04
CA THR A 199 6.55 20.87 0.32
C THR A 199 5.65 20.53 -0.85
N GLY A 200 4.38 20.89 -0.73
CA GLY A 200 3.51 21.00 -1.88
C GLY A 200 4.28 21.86 -2.86
N ARG A 201 4.51 21.36 -4.06
CA ARG A 201 4.90 22.22 -5.17
C ARG A 201 3.81 23.29 -5.25
N GLN A 202 4.14 24.49 -4.78
CA GLN A 202 3.49 25.72 -5.18
C GLN A 202 3.73 25.92 -6.67
#